data_AF-A0A925B9S4-F1
#
_entry.id   AF-A0A925B9S4-F1
#
_cell.length_a   1.000
_cell.length_b   1.000
_cell.length_c   1.000
_cell.angle_alpha   90.00
_cell.angle_beta   90.00
_cell.angle_gamma   90.00
#
_symmetry.space_group_name_H-M   'P 1'
#
loop_
_entity.id
_entity.type
_entity.pdbx_description
1 polymer ?
#
loop_
_entity_poly.entity_id
_entity_poly.type
_entity_poly.pdbx_seq_one_letter_code
_entity_poly.pdbx_strand_id
1 'polypeptide(L)'
;MSEAVDNPPPLNTVPNDNNPLEEIPNAPKSQAEWKSRIAAAPGKDLLKLVQRDKPRASRLLSGFRATPESVKNPVVLSRVAEEAMKQPGFASELTVLTGTTGSPPAPMVGGGGLDRTVKPSSPIESDATADSTPPELDERRLQGVGASPSSTTALKDTRLREQIEKQRAALKEKEERIAGLERDAAQAKRDSATLRGELDTARKAKELAEAESANLRRRAEREAREKGLGDRGQSKGKVATPPAPTPSSLSPTPFSFPIEEALRRLLRRGKYAAVAEVCKEAILGGGIKEASAMARGAVHALFAAALYGLDEAERAADQDSRAVESFLDAGAVAEATESFARLLSQGTLLRSTLAEDATLLRRLVALAERDNRLPYITAAFLRVRIVSPQGFNLLLGSLHRKVGKRGAEIAASLSATAKDQSDSGSIGPDEMISLPGTALPALSPRKLAEAAETGETRLVLRVRDVLAGMRYSNDAKQATLADALLSAVGEISRVGVLPYTTAPGFTPRCAIVDASNVARHNPDPLALDNSPRVASLLMVRDFLFRRDFFPVMLIADATLRFHVDDKAAYLSLVERGIIRETPPGTSADETLIVESREKDATLITNDRLSEWGDAARRVVRLGFTLTPTGVALLPT
;
A
#
# COMPACT_ATOMS: atom_id res chain seq x y z
N MET A 1 -46.51 43.26 46.40
CA MET A 1 -45.15 42.80 46.76
C MET A 1 -44.70 41.92 45.61
N SER A 2 -43.88 42.49 44.74
CA SER A 2 -43.43 41.89 43.49
C SER A 2 -42.03 41.32 43.70
N GLU A 3 -41.83 40.03 43.47
CA GLU A 3 -40.51 39.40 43.49
C GLU A 3 -39.78 39.66 42.17
N ALA A 4 -38.57 40.18 42.29
CA ALA A 4 -37.68 40.53 41.20
C ALA A 4 -37.05 39.27 40.61
N VAL A 5 -37.19 39.13 39.29
CA VAL A 5 -36.50 38.12 38.48
C VAL A 5 -35.16 38.72 38.05
N ASP A 6 -34.06 38.15 38.56
CA ASP A 6 -32.70 38.51 38.15
C ASP A 6 -32.45 38.05 36.70
N ASN A 7 -32.24 39.02 35.81
CA ASN A 7 -31.78 38.80 34.44
C ASN A 7 -30.28 38.47 34.44
N PRO A 8 -29.83 37.46 33.68
CA PRO A 8 -28.40 37.22 33.49
C PRO A 8 -27.75 38.36 32.68
N PRO A 9 -26.44 38.64 32.90
CA PRO A 9 -25.74 39.72 32.23
C PRO A 9 -25.64 39.49 30.72
N PRO A 10 -25.60 40.55 29.90
CA PRO A 10 -25.50 40.41 28.45
C PRO A 10 -24.17 39.78 28.06
N LEU A 11 -24.25 38.81 27.14
CA LEU A 11 -23.09 38.22 26.47
C LEU A 11 -22.28 39.30 25.76
N ASN A 12 -20.98 39.36 26.06
CA ASN A 12 -20.00 40.19 25.35
C ASN A 12 -20.06 39.87 23.85
N THR A 13 -20.50 40.86 23.07
CA THR A 13 -20.39 40.84 21.61
C THR A 13 -18.92 40.97 21.22
N VAL A 14 -18.42 39.99 20.46
CA VAL A 14 -17.12 40.07 19.80
C VAL A 14 -17.17 41.24 18.79
N PRO A 15 -16.21 42.18 18.79
CA PRO A 15 -16.20 43.28 17.84
C PRO A 15 -16.09 42.75 16.41
N ASN A 16 -16.87 43.34 15.51
CA ASN A 16 -16.88 43.00 14.09
C ASN A 16 -15.62 43.58 13.41
N ASP A 17 -14.71 42.71 12.96
CA ASP A 17 -13.33 43.02 12.49
C ASP A 17 -13.22 43.73 11.12
N ASN A 18 -14.26 44.45 10.68
CA ASN A 18 -14.29 45.09 9.34
C ASN A 18 -14.20 46.62 9.36
N ASN A 19 -13.74 47.24 10.45
CA ASN A 19 -13.45 48.67 10.44
C ASN A 19 -12.14 48.92 9.68
N PRO A 20 -12.07 49.91 8.75
CA PRO A 20 -10.83 50.26 8.07
C PRO A 20 -9.76 50.61 9.12
N LEU A 21 -8.57 50.03 8.95
CA LEU A 21 -7.39 50.12 9.82
C LEU A 21 -7.24 51.51 10.45
N GLU A 22 -7.81 51.73 11.65
CA GLU A 22 -7.38 52.83 12.49
C GLU A 22 -5.90 52.58 12.80
N GLU A 23 -5.04 53.50 12.37
CA GLU A 23 -3.60 53.39 12.61
C GLU A 23 -3.37 53.26 14.12
N ILE A 24 -2.92 52.08 14.57
CA ILE A 24 -2.57 51.84 15.97
C ILE A 24 -1.41 52.79 16.30
N PRO A 25 -1.60 53.78 17.18
CA PRO A 25 -0.57 54.76 17.47
C PRO A 25 0.67 54.04 18.01
N ASN A 26 1.83 54.28 17.39
CA ASN A 26 3.14 53.71 17.76
C ASN A 26 3.37 52.22 17.42
N ALA A 27 2.51 51.58 16.62
CA ALA A 27 2.81 50.26 16.08
C ALA A 27 4.03 50.33 15.12
N PRO A 28 5.00 49.42 15.25
CA PRO A 28 6.10 49.29 14.29
C PRO A 28 5.60 49.14 12.86
N LYS A 29 6.24 49.85 11.92
CA LYS A 29 5.83 49.86 10.50
C LYS A 29 6.51 48.75 9.70
N SER A 30 7.58 48.17 10.22
CA SER A 30 8.32 47.10 9.55
C SER A 30 8.40 45.83 10.39
N GLN A 31 8.52 44.69 9.70
CA GLN A 31 8.70 43.39 10.35
C GLN A 31 10.00 43.34 11.18
N ALA A 32 11.05 44.07 10.78
CA ALA A 32 12.31 44.14 11.50
C ALA A 32 12.15 44.86 12.85
N GLU A 33 11.43 45.98 12.88
CA GLU A 33 11.11 46.69 14.12
C GLU A 33 10.23 45.84 15.05
N TRP A 34 9.24 45.13 14.49
CA TRP A 34 8.44 44.17 15.26
C TRP A 34 9.32 43.09 15.89
N LYS A 35 10.20 42.45 15.12
CA LYS A 35 11.12 41.43 15.63
C LYS A 35 11.98 41.98 16.77
N SER A 36 12.52 43.18 16.64
CA SER A 36 13.33 43.81 17.68
C SER A 36 12.53 44.07 18.95
N ARG A 37 11.29 44.57 18.85
CA ARG A 37 10.42 44.81 20.02
C ARG A 37 9.98 43.50 20.69
N ILE A 38 9.58 42.51 19.92
CA ILE A 38 9.14 41.20 20.44
C ILE A 38 10.32 40.46 21.10
N ALA A 39 11.53 40.61 20.56
CA ALA A 39 12.74 40.04 21.14
C ALA A 39 13.05 40.60 22.54
N ALA A 40 12.63 41.83 22.85
CA ALA A 40 12.81 42.44 24.18
C ALA A 40 11.76 42.00 25.23
N ALA A 41 10.57 41.55 24.82
CA ALA A 41 9.49 41.16 25.76
C ALA A 41 9.83 39.90 26.59
N PRO A 42 9.36 39.72 27.83
CA PRO A 42 9.56 38.46 28.55
C PRO A 42 8.93 37.26 27.82
N GLY A 43 9.68 36.16 27.64
CA GLY A 43 9.20 34.99 26.88
C GLY A 43 7.93 34.34 27.45
N LYS A 44 7.75 34.38 28.78
CA LYS A 44 6.55 33.84 29.46
C LYS A 44 5.29 34.61 29.08
N ASP A 45 5.37 35.93 29.01
CA ASP A 45 4.21 36.76 28.73
C ASP A 45 3.87 36.75 27.24
N LEU A 46 4.89 36.67 26.38
CA LEU A 46 4.71 36.45 24.95
C LEU A 46 4.04 35.09 24.66
N LEU A 47 4.46 34.03 25.36
CA LEU A 47 3.83 32.72 25.23
C LEU A 47 2.36 32.75 25.67
N LYS A 48 2.05 33.37 26.82
CA LYS A 48 0.67 33.54 27.28
C LYS A 48 -0.17 34.29 26.27
N LEU A 49 0.37 35.35 25.66
CA LEU A 49 -0.34 36.13 24.65
C LEU A 49 -0.64 35.28 23.40
N VAL A 50 0.35 34.56 22.89
CA VAL A 50 0.18 33.66 21.73
C VAL A 50 -0.84 32.55 22.00
N GLN A 51 -0.86 32.01 23.22
CA GLN A 51 -1.74 30.90 23.62
C GLN A 51 -3.20 31.28 23.90
N ARG A 52 -3.54 32.58 24.00
CA ARG A 52 -4.94 33.02 24.18
C ARG A 52 -5.87 32.58 23.06
N ASP A 53 -5.34 32.50 21.84
CA ASP A 53 -6.04 32.02 20.65
C ASP A 53 -5.39 30.71 20.19
N LYS A 54 -6.09 29.60 20.39
CA LYS A 54 -5.57 28.24 20.08
C LYS A 54 -5.26 28.06 18.58
N PRO A 55 -6.14 28.45 17.64
CA PRO A 55 -5.80 28.53 16.22
C PRO A 55 -4.54 29.36 15.90
N ARG A 56 -4.39 30.55 16.49
CA ARG A 56 -3.19 31.39 16.31
C ARG A 56 -1.94 30.71 16.86
N ALA A 57 -2.00 30.13 18.06
CA ALA A 57 -0.90 29.41 18.68
C ALA A 57 -0.42 28.23 17.83
N SER A 58 -1.35 27.42 17.28
CA SER A 58 -1.03 26.29 16.41
C SER A 58 -0.26 26.72 15.16
N ARG A 59 -0.67 27.82 14.53
CA ARG A 59 0.01 28.38 13.33
C ARG A 59 1.39 28.95 13.67
N LEU A 60 1.48 29.79 14.71
CA LEU A 60 2.72 30.47 15.07
C LEU A 60 3.79 29.50 15.58
N LEU A 61 3.38 28.51 16.39
CA LEU A 61 4.27 27.53 17.02
C LEU A 61 4.40 26.23 16.24
N SER A 62 3.92 26.15 14.99
CA SER A 62 4.04 24.95 14.17
C SER A 62 5.51 24.50 14.06
N GLY A 63 5.81 23.27 14.49
CA GLY A 63 7.15 22.71 14.54
C GLY A 63 7.96 23.02 15.82
N PHE A 64 7.38 23.74 16.80
CA PHE A 64 8.03 24.10 18.05
C PHE A 64 7.18 23.69 19.27
N ARG A 65 7.81 23.22 20.35
CA ARG A 65 7.12 23.01 21.63
C ARG A 65 6.71 24.36 22.20
N ALA A 66 5.55 24.45 22.86
CA ALA A 66 5.06 25.71 23.42
C ALA A 66 5.74 26.04 24.77
N THR A 67 6.95 26.62 24.71
CA THR A 67 7.74 27.03 25.89
C THR A 67 8.17 28.50 25.77
N PRO A 68 8.53 29.17 26.88
CA PRO A 68 8.99 30.57 26.84
C PRO A 68 10.24 30.79 25.96
N GLU A 69 11.06 29.77 25.78
CA GLU A 69 12.27 29.79 24.96
C GLU A 69 11.95 29.64 23.47
N SER A 70 10.93 28.84 23.12
CA SER A 70 10.59 28.60 21.72
C SER A 70 9.96 29.82 21.05
N VAL A 71 9.20 30.64 21.80
CA VAL A 71 8.69 31.93 21.31
C VAL A 71 9.80 32.96 21.03
N LYS A 72 11.02 32.70 21.52
CA LYS A 72 12.22 33.49 21.23
C LYS A 72 13.03 32.99 20.03
N ASN A 73 12.65 31.86 19.45
CA ASN A 73 13.29 31.36 18.24
C ASN A 73 13.11 32.36 17.08
N PRO A 74 14.14 32.66 16.28
CA PRO A 74 14.05 33.62 15.17
C PRO A 74 12.93 33.33 14.15
N VAL A 75 12.62 32.05 13.91
CA VAL A 75 11.54 31.62 13.02
C VAL A 75 10.18 31.97 13.62
N VAL A 76 9.98 31.67 14.90
CA VAL A 76 8.73 31.99 15.61
C VAL A 76 8.55 33.50 15.74
N LEU A 77 9.61 34.24 16.06
CA LEU A 77 9.58 35.72 16.09
C LEU A 77 9.18 36.32 14.74
N SER A 78 9.63 35.73 13.63
CA SER A 78 9.25 36.16 12.28
C SER A 78 7.75 35.98 12.03
N ARG A 79 7.20 34.84 12.46
CA ARG A 79 5.77 34.53 12.33
C ARG A 79 4.92 35.43 13.24
N VAL A 80 5.35 35.66 14.48
CA VAL A 80 4.66 36.56 15.42
C VAL A 80 4.63 37.99 14.87
N ALA A 81 5.76 38.48 14.32
CA ALA A 81 5.83 39.79 13.68
C ALA A 81 4.92 39.89 12.46
N GLU A 82 4.88 38.85 11.61
CA GLU A 82 4.01 38.82 10.44
C GLU A 82 2.52 38.79 10.81
N GLU A 83 2.14 38.02 11.83
CA GLU A 83 0.77 37.97 12.33
C GLU A 83 0.35 39.30 12.96
N ALA A 84 1.26 39.99 13.66
CA ALA A 84 1.01 41.33 14.18
C ALA A 84 0.76 42.34 13.06
N MET A 85 1.45 42.25 11.92
CA MET A 85 1.16 43.11 10.77
C MET A 85 -0.17 42.78 10.10
N LYS A 86 -0.64 41.52 10.17
CA LYS A 86 -1.90 41.07 9.55
C LYS A 86 -3.12 41.31 10.42
N GLN A 87 -2.99 41.23 11.74
CA GLN A 87 -4.10 41.28 12.68
C GLN A 87 -3.96 42.48 13.63
N PRO A 88 -4.70 43.58 13.40
CA PRO A 88 -4.61 44.80 14.21
C PRO A 88 -4.87 44.55 15.71
N GLY A 89 -5.84 43.70 16.05
CA GLY A 89 -6.10 43.35 17.45
C GLY A 89 -4.90 42.70 18.14
N PHE A 90 -4.21 41.79 17.46
CA PHE A 90 -3.00 41.16 17.98
C PHE A 90 -1.82 42.14 18.07
N ALA A 91 -1.70 43.04 17.09
CA ALA A 91 -0.71 44.11 17.09
C ALA A 91 -0.86 45.04 18.31
N SER A 92 -2.10 45.42 18.63
CA SER A 92 -2.41 46.25 19.80
C SER A 92 -2.00 45.57 21.10
N GLU A 93 -2.38 44.30 21.31
CA GLU A 93 -1.99 43.56 22.51
C GLU A 93 -0.46 43.41 22.63
N LEU A 94 0.22 43.15 21.52
CA LEU A 94 1.67 43.00 21.47
C LEU A 94 2.40 44.33 21.71
N THR A 95 1.81 45.45 21.29
CA THR A 95 2.30 46.80 21.57
C THR A 95 2.18 47.13 23.06
N VAL A 96 1.07 46.77 23.70
CA VAL A 96 0.90 46.93 25.17
C VAL A 96 1.93 46.10 25.93
N LEU A 97 2.17 44.86 25.49
CA LEU A 97 3.13 43.95 26.11
C LEU A 97 4.58 44.46 25.97
N THR A 98 4.93 45.08 24.84
CA THR A 98 6.30 45.54 24.56
C THR A 98 6.55 46.98 25.03
N GLY A 99 5.52 47.82 25.09
CA GLY A 99 5.59 49.24 25.45
C GLY A 99 5.70 49.54 26.95
N THR A 100 5.54 48.54 27.82
CA THR A 100 5.60 48.71 29.28
C THR A 100 7.01 48.81 29.86
N THR A 101 8.05 48.87 29.01
CA THR A 101 9.45 49.00 29.42
C THR A 101 10.01 50.40 29.14
N GLY A 102 9.44 51.42 29.79
CA GLY A 102 9.90 52.80 29.74
C GLY A 102 10.23 53.35 31.13
N SER A 103 11.51 53.66 31.34
CA SER A 103 12.18 54.33 32.47
C SER A 103 12.57 53.50 33.72
N PRO A 104 13.88 53.29 33.96
CA PRO A 104 14.38 52.84 35.26
C PRO A 104 14.25 53.97 36.29
N PRO A 105 13.81 53.71 37.54
CA PRO A 105 13.86 54.72 38.59
C PRO A 105 15.32 54.98 38.98
N ALA A 106 15.65 56.26 39.16
CA ALA A 106 16.95 56.75 39.64
C ALA A 106 17.35 56.13 41.00
N PRO A 107 18.64 56.02 41.32
CA PRO A 107 19.11 55.39 42.55
C PRO A 107 18.80 56.28 43.76
N MET A 108 17.93 55.81 44.64
CA MET A 108 17.68 56.40 45.96
C MET A 108 18.59 55.76 47.01
N VAL A 109 19.29 56.64 47.71
CA VAL A 109 20.25 56.45 48.79
C VAL A 109 19.54 56.42 50.15
N GLY A 110 19.98 55.53 51.05
CA GLY A 110 19.75 55.57 52.52
C GLY A 110 18.37 55.06 52.98
N GLY A 111 18.19 54.42 54.13
CA GLY A 111 19.02 54.09 55.30
C GLY A 111 18.09 53.75 56.48
N GLY A 112 18.49 52.83 57.36
CA GLY A 112 17.88 52.55 58.68
C GLY A 112 16.46 51.93 58.65
N GLY A 113 15.97 51.09 59.57
CA GLY A 113 16.43 50.63 60.87
C GLY A 113 15.20 50.15 61.65
N LEU A 114 15.34 49.02 62.35
CA LEU A 114 14.65 48.62 63.59
C LEU A 114 13.14 48.24 63.60
N ASP A 115 12.96 46.99 64.08
CA ASP A 115 12.14 46.55 65.23
C ASP A 115 10.72 45.94 65.08
N ARG A 116 10.69 44.68 65.57
CA ARG A 116 9.74 44.06 66.53
C ARG A 116 8.31 43.63 66.14
N THR A 117 8.15 42.31 66.31
CA THR A 117 7.13 41.58 67.14
C THR A 117 5.81 41.23 66.44
N VAL A 118 5.09 40.12 66.68
CA VAL A 118 4.88 39.21 67.81
C VAL A 118 4.48 37.81 67.27
N LYS A 119 4.86 36.74 67.99
CA LYS A 119 4.42 35.33 67.89
C LYS A 119 3.35 35.07 68.98
N PRO A 120 2.42 34.10 68.86
CA PRO A 120 2.55 32.86 69.64
C PRO A 120 2.01 31.61 68.90
N SER A 121 2.73 30.47 68.79
CA SER A 121 2.89 29.32 69.73
C SER A 121 1.58 28.64 70.16
N SER A 122 1.26 27.43 69.62
CA SER A 122 1.42 26.07 70.24
C SER A 122 0.21 25.70 71.14
N PRO A 123 -0.08 24.43 71.57
CA PRO A 123 0.80 23.25 71.77
C PRO A 123 0.14 21.84 71.43
N ILE A 124 0.89 20.75 71.14
CA ILE A 124 1.44 19.63 72.00
C ILE A 124 0.51 18.39 72.16
N GLU A 125 1.18 17.20 72.20
CA GLU A 125 0.78 15.86 72.73
C GLU A 125 -0.07 14.96 71.81
N SER A 126 0.05 13.62 71.77
CA SER A 126 0.97 12.55 72.23
C SER A 126 0.31 11.24 71.70
N ASP A 127 1.03 10.33 71.05
CA ASP A 127 1.58 9.08 71.59
C ASP A 127 0.59 7.90 71.82
N ALA A 128 1.08 6.70 71.45
CA ALA A 128 0.73 5.35 71.94
C ALA A 128 -0.55 4.56 71.52
N THR A 129 -0.26 3.45 70.81
CA THR A 129 -0.64 2.03 71.07
C THR A 129 -2.07 1.49 70.95
N ALA A 130 -2.16 0.48 70.05
CA ALA A 130 -2.62 -0.90 70.24
C ALA A 130 -4.10 -1.27 70.49
N ASP A 131 -4.45 -2.36 69.80
CA ASP A 131 -5.23 -3.52 70.25
C ASP A 131 -6.73 -3.65 69.87
N SER A 132 -6.96 -4.63 68.99
CA SER A 132 -7.86 -5.78 69.14
C SER A 132 -9.38 -5.63 69.40
N THR A 133 -10.14 -5.90 68.33
CA THR A 133 -11.31 -6.84 68.25
C THR A 133 -12.61 -6.51 69.01
N PRO A 134 -13.76 -7.17 68.70
CA PRO A 134 -15.01 -6.52 68.31
C PRO A 134 -16.12 -6.64 69.37
N PRO A 135 -17.36 -6.20 69.08
CA PRO A 135 -18.44 -7.15 69.33
C PRO A 135 -19.62 -7.12 68.34
N GLU A 136 -20.37 -8.20 68.47
CA GLU A 136 -21.64 -8.59 67.85
C GLU A 136 -22.82 -7.62 68.09
N LEU A 137 -23.76 -7.74 67.15
CA LEU A 137 -25.22 -7.59 67.20
C LEU A 137 -25.85 -7.25 68.56
N ASP A 138 -26.72 -6.23 68.57
CA ASP A 138 -28.06 -6.43 69.12
C ASP A 138 -29.12 -5.50 68.48
N GLU A 139 -30.29 -6.08 68.23
CA GLU A 139 -31.48 -5.44 67.67
C GLU A 139 -32.33 -4.77 68.77
N ARG A 140 -33.15 -3.80 68.34
CA ARG A 140 -34.36 -3.24 68.99
C ARG A 140 -34.16 -2.07 69.97
N ARG A 141 -34.46 -0.85 69.47
CA ARG A 141 -35.61 -0.08 69.99
C ARG A 141 -36.03 1.07 69.08
N LEU A 142 -37.34 1.15 68.92
CA LEU A 142 -38.17 2.11 68.21
C LEU A 142 -38.11 3.54 68.80
N GLN A 143 -38.19 4.55 67.93
CA GLN A 143 -39.06 5.75 67.96
C GLN A 143 -38.36 7.08 67.59
N GLY A 144 -38.62 7.51 66.35
CA GLY A 144 -39.02 8.87 65.97
C GLY A 144 -38.14 10.06 66.34
N VAL A 145 -37.30 10.51 65.40
CA VAL A 145 -37.01 11.93 65.16
C VAL A 145 -36.79 12.13 63.65
N GLY A 146 -37.43 13.16 63.08
CA GLY A 146 -37.48 13.42 61.65
C GLY A 146 -36.11 13.57 60.97
N ALA A 147 -35.89 12.75 59.94
CA ALA A 147 -34.72 12.85 59.09
C ALA A 147 -34.91 13.95 58.05
N SER A 148 -34.06 14.98 58.15
CA SER A 148 -33.80 15.89 57.03
C SER A 148 -33.22 15.09 55.86
N PRO A 149 -33.61 15.37 54.60
CA PRO A 149 -33.08 14.67 53.44
C PRO A 149 -31.57 14.93 53.33
N SER A 150 -30.79 13.86 53.38
CA SER A 150 -29.34 13.88 53.24
C SER A 150 -28.93 14.40 51.85
N SER A 151 -27.99 15.33 51.83
CA SER A 151 -27.49 16.06 50.65
C SER A 151 -26.76 15.18 49.62
N THR A 152 -26.57 13.89 49.89
CA THR A 152 -25.87 12.93 49.04
C THR A 152 -26.72 12.35 47.91
N THR A 153 -28.05 12.38 48.01
CA THR A 153 -28.96 11.90 46.95
C THR A 153 -29.09 12.92 45.82
N ALA A 154 -29.09 14.22 46.13
CA ALA A 154 -29.18 15.30 45.14
C ALA A 154 -27.94 15.36 44.20
N LEU A 155 -26.76 15.00 44.70
CA LEU A 155 -25.51 14.96 43.91
C LEU A 155 -25.42 13.74 42.96
N LYS A 156 -26.12 12.65 43.26
CA LYS A 156 -26.18 11.48 42.37
C LYS A 156 -27.16 11.72 41.22
N ASP A 157 -28.28 12.37 41.50
CA ASP A 157 -29.28 12.71 40.48
C ASP A 157 -28.78 13.73 39.46
N THR A 158 -27.93 14.68 39.88
CA THR A 158 -27.32 15.67 38.96
C THR A 158 -26.34 15.02 37.99
N ARG A 159 -25.44 14.13 38.47
CA ARG A 159 -24.51 13.40 37.59
C ARG A 159 -25.22 12.47 36.60
N LEU A 160 -26.30 11.82 37.02
CA LEU A 160 -27.08 10.95 36.13
C LEU A 160 -27.78 11.77 35.03
N ARG A 161 -28.29 12.96 35.35
CA ARG A 161 -28.89 13.87 34.35
C ARG A 161 -27.85 14.37 33.34
N GLU A 162 -26.67 14.80 33.79
CA GLU A 162 -25.57 15.20 32.90
C GLU A 162 -25.14 14.06 31.96
N GLN A 163 -25.09 12.82 32.47
CA GLN A 163 -24.73 11.66 31.66
C GLN A 163 -25.80 11.35 30.60
N ILE A 164 -27.08 11.46 30.94
CA ILE A 164 -28.20 11.28 30.00
C ILE A 164 -28.20 12.38 28.93
N GLU A 165 -27.95 13.64 29.30
CA GLU A 165 -27.85 14.73 28.33
C GLU A 165 -26.67 14.56 27.37
N LYS A 166 -25.51 14.12 27.89
CA LYS A 166 -24.34 13.80 27.06
C LYS A 166 -24.62 12.66 26.07
N GLN A 167 -25.33 11.62 26.51
CA GLN A 167 -25.74 10.52 25.63
C GLN A 167 -26.73 10.97 24.56
N ARG A 168 -27.70 11.83 24.89
CA ARG A 168 -28.65 12.41 23.93
C ARG A 168 -27.96 13.29 22.90
N ALA A 169 -27.00 14.12 23.31
CA ALA A 169 -26.20 14.94 22.39
C ALA A 169 -25.38 14.08 21.42
N ALA A 170 -24.74 13.01 21.91
CA ALA A 170 -23.98 12.09 21.08
C ALA A 170 -24.86 11.30 20.09
N LEU A 171 -26.10 10.94 20.48
CA LEU A 171 -27.05 10.30 19.57
C LEU A 171 -27.50 11.25 18.47
N LYS A 172 -27.80 12.52 18.82
CA LYS A 172 -28.18 13.54 17.85
C LYS A 172 -27.08 13.79 16.81
N GLU A 173 -25.82 13.87 17.23
CA GLU A 173 -24.68 14.03 16.31
C GLU A 173 -24.54 12.83 15.37
N LYS A 174 -24.78 11.60 15.86
CA LYS A 174 -24.78 10.40 15.03
C LYS A 174 -25.92 10.40 13.99
N GLU A 175 -27.12 10.83 14.39
CA GLU A 175 -28.27 10.94 13.47
C GLU A 175 -28.00 11.98 12.37
N GLU A 176 -27.43 13.14 12.71
CA GLU A 176 -27.04 14.16 11.74
C GLU A 176 -25.97 13.65 10.76
N ARG A 177 -25.02 12.84 11.24
CA ARG A 177 -24.00 12.20 10.40
C ARG A 177 -24.59 11.14 9.46
N ILE A 178 -25.53 10.33 9.93
CA ILE A 178 -26.25 9.35 9.09
C ILE A 178 -27.03 10.08 7.99
N ALA A 179 -27.77 11.13 8.35
CA ALA A 179 -28.51 11.95 7.38
C ALA A 179 -27.59 12.68 6.37
N GLY A 180 -26.34 12.97 6.74
CA GLY A 180 -25.30 13.43 5.80
C GLY A 180 -24.91 12.36 4.78
N LEU A 181 -24.58 11.17 5.25
CA LEU A 181 -24.17 10.04 4.40
C LEU A 181 -25.29 9.60 3.45
N GLU A 182 -26.55 9.63 3.88
CA GLU A 182 -27.69 9.32 3.02
C GLU A 182 -27.86 10.32 1.88
N ARG A 183 -27.60 11.61 2.13
CA ARG A 183 -27.60 12.65 1.08
C ARG A 183 -26.48 12.44 0.08
N ASP A 184 -25.27 12.12 0.54
CA ASP A 184 -24.11 11.86 -0.32
C ASP A 184 -24.34 10.61 -1.18
N ALA A 185 -24.90 9.54 -0.60
CA ALA A 185 -25.26 8.32 -1.33
C ALA A 185 -26.34 8.58 -2.38
N ALA A 186 -27.34 9.40 -2.07
CA ALA A 186 -28.37 9.81 -3.03
C ALA A 186 -27.79 10.63 -4.19
N GLN A 187 -26.83 11.52 -3.90
CA GLN A 187 -26.14 12.31 -4.92
C GLN A 187 -25.28 11.42 -5.82
N ALA A 188 -24.47 10.52 -5.26
CA ALA A 188 -23.66 9.58 -6.04
C ALA A 188 -24.51 8.70 -6.97
N LYS A 189 -25.72 8.32 -6.54
CA LYS A 189 -26.67 7.56 -7.37
C LYS A 189 -27.18 8.38 -8.56
N ARG A 190 -27.40 9.69 -8.38
CA ARG A 190 -27.77 10.60 -9.48
C ARG A 190 -26.63 10.75 -10.46
N ASP A 191 -25.41 10.99 -9.97
CA ASP A 191 -24.23 11.16 -10.81
C ASP A 191 -23.94 9.89 -11.64
N SER A 192 -24.09 8.71 -11.03
CA SER A 192 -23.97 7.44 -11.74
C SER A 192 -25.03 7.25 -12.83
N ALA A 193 -26.26 7.71 -12.61
CA ALA A 193 -27.31 7.67 -13.63
C ALA A 193 -27.00 8.63 -14.80
N THR A 194 -26.48 9.82 -14.51
CA THR A 194 -26.04 10.79 -15.53
C THR A 194 -24.92 10.21 -16.38
N LEU A 195 -23.88 9.63 -15.77
CA LEU A 195 -22.76 9.00 -16.47
C LEU A 195 -23.20 7.84 -17.36
N ARG A 196 -24.18 7.04 -16.93
CA ARG A 196 -24.77 5.98 -17.78
C ARG A 196 -25.49 6.57 -19.00
N GLY A 197 -26.22 7.66 -18.82
CA GLY A 197 -26.85 8.40 -19.92
C GLY A 197 -25.82 8.91 -20.93
N GLU A 198 -24.73 9.49 -20.45
CA GLU A 198 -23.62 9.96 -21.31
C GLU A 198 -22.97 8.79 -22.07
N LEU A 199 -22.70 7.67 -21.40
CA LEU A 199 -22.13 6.48 -22.04
C LEU A 199 -23.04 5.90 -23.13
N ASP A 200 -24.35 5.86 -22.90
CA ASP A 200 -25.32 5.42 -23.90
C ASP A 200 -25.38 6.37 -25.10
N THR A 201 -25.27 7.69 -24.88
CA THR A 201 -25.19 8.65 -25.98
C THR A 201 -23.90 8.52 -26.79
N ALA A 202 -22.75 8.30 -26.12
CA ALA A 202 -21.47 8.07 -26.77
C ALA A 202 -21.47 6.78 -27.60
N ARG A 203 -22.11 5.71 -27.09
CA ARG A 203 -22.26 4.45 -27.82
C ARG A 203 -23.11 4.62 -29.08
N LYS A 204 -24.24 5.33 -28.99
CA LYS A 204 -25.07 5.64 -30.17
C LYS A 204 -24.33 6.49 -31.20
N ALA A 205 -23.54 7.47 -30.76
CA ALA A 205 -22.71 8.28 -31.65
C ALA A 205 -21.65 7.43 -32.38
N LYS A 206 -21.01 6.49 -31.68
CA LYS A 206 -20.07 5.55 -32.27
C LYS A 206 -20.74 4.63 -33.31
N GLU A 207 -21.90 4.07 -32.99
CA GLU A 207 -22.66 3.21 -33.91
C GLU A 207 -23.07 3.97 -35.19
N LEU A 208 -23.45 5.25 -35.08
CA LEU A 208 -23.73 6.11 -36.23
C LEU A 208 -22.48 6.38 -37.09
N ALA A 209 -21.34 6.67 -36.46
CA ALA A 209 -20.08 6.91 -37.17
C ALA A 209 -19.56 5.66 -37.92
N GLU A 210 -19.74 4.48 -37.32
CA GLU A 210 -19.41 3.19 -37.96
C GLU A 210 -20.33 2.90 -39.14
N ALA A 211 -21.64 3.17 -39.02
CA ALA A 211 -22.60 3.02 -40.10
C ALA A 211 -22.31 3.98 -41.28
N GLU A 212 -21.94 5.22 -41.00
CA GLU A 212 -21.53 6.21 -42.01
C GLU A 212 -20.25 5.76 -42.74
N SER A 213 -19.25 5.29 -42.00
CA SER A 213 -18.00 4.75 -42.55
C SER A 213 -18.25 3.53 -43.45
N ALA A 214 -19.16 2.63 -43.05
CA ALA A 214 -19.55 1.48 -43.86
C ALA A 214 -20.27 1.89 -45.16
N ASN A 215 -21.12 2.92 -45.11
CA ASN A 215 -21.78 3.46 -46.30
C ASN A 215 -20.80 4.11 -47.28
N LEU A 216 -19.80 4.85 -46.77
CA LEU A 216 -18.73 5.42 -47.60
C LEU A 216 -17.90 4.32 -48.30
N ARG A 217 -17.57 3.22 -47.60
CA ARG A 217 -16.88 2.07 -48.22
C ARG A 217 -17.69 1.45 -49.33
N ARG A 218 -19.00 1.21 -49.12
CA ARG A 218 -19.90 0.67 -50.14
C ARG A 218 -20.03 1.59 -51.35
N ARG A 219 -20.01 2.91 -51.15
CA ARG A 219 -20.02 3.88 -52.25
C ARG A 219 -18.72 3.85 -53.06
N ALA A 220 -17.57 3.83 -52.38
CA ALA A 220 -16.27 3.71 -53.03
C ALA A 220 -16.13 2.40 -53.83
N GLU A 221 -16.63 1.28 -53.30
CA GLU A 221 -16.65 -0.01 -54.02
C GLU A 221 -17.52 0.04 -55.28
N ARG A 222 -18.69 0.70 -55.23
CA ARG A 222 -19.54 0.89 -56.41
C ARG A 222 -18.85 1.75 -57.48
N GLU A 223 -18.26 2.86 -57.09
CA GLU A 223 -17.53 3.74 -58.01
C GLU A 223 -16.31 3.04 -58.64
N ALA A 224 -15.58 2.21 -57.87
CA ALA A 224 -14.49 1.39 -58.38
C ALA A 224 -14.97 0.32 -59.38
N ARG A 225 -16.14 -0.30 -59.12
CA ARG A 225 -16.73 -1.30 -60.00
C ARG A 225 -17.24 -0.68 -61.32
N GLU A 226 -17.81 0.52 -61.27
CA GLU A 226 -18.21 1.27 -62.46
C GLU A 226 -17.00 1.67 -63.32
N LYS A 227 -15.90 2.12 -62.70
CA LYS A 227 -14.65 2.41 -63.42
C LYS A 227 -14.00 1.17 -64.05
N GLY A 228 -14.06 0.01 -63.37
CA GLY A 228 -13.47 -1.23 -63.86
C GLY A 228 -14.24 -1.91 -65.01
N LEU A 229 -15.52 -1.58 -65.20
CA LEU A 229 -16.34 -2.13 -66.30
C LEU A 229 -16.12 -1.43 -67.65
N GLY A 230 -15.48 -0.25 -67.67
CA GLY A 230 -15.17 0.48 -68.90
C GLY A 230 -14.02 -0.09 -69.73
N ASP A 231 -13.18 -0.95 -69.16
CA ASP A 231 -11.87 -1.33 -69.76
C ASP A 231 -11.79 -2.78 -70.27
N ARG A 232 -12.91 -3.53 -70.25
CA ARG A 232 -12.95 -4.95 -70.67
C ARG A 232 -13.50 -5.22 -72.07
N GLY A 233 -13.56 -4.19 -72.90
CA GLY A 233 -13.97 -4.30 -74.30
C GLY A 233 -12.80 -4.50 -75.26
N GLN A 234 -12.00 -5.58 -75.14
CA GLN A 234 -11.24 -6.22 -76.24
C GLN A 234 -10.25 -7.30 -75.72
N SER A 235 -10.73 -8.50 -75.44
CA SER A 235 -9.87 -9.70 -75.58
C SER A 235 -10.72 -10.95 -75.78
N LYS A 236 -10.94 -11.31 -77.05
CA LYS A 236 -11.48 -12.62 -77.44
C LYS A 236 -10.39 -13.67 -77.20
N GLY A 237 -10.68 -14.71 -76.43
CA GLY A 237 -9.73 -15.81 -76.25
C GLY A 237 -10.20 -16.96 -75.37
N LYS A 238 -10.92 -17.89 -76.00
CA LYS A 238 -10.95 -19.35 -75.74
C LYS A 238 -11.36 -19.86 -74.35
N VAL A 239 -12.58 -20.39 -74.34
CA VAL A 239 -13.28 -21.12 -73.27
C VAL A 239 -12.56 -22.42 -72.91
N ALA A 240 -12.34 -22.65 -71.61
CA ALA A 240 -12.08 -23.96 -71.03
C ALA A 240 -13.00 -24.13 -69.80
N THR A 241 -13.79 -25.19 -69.84
CA THR A 241 -14.83 -25.60 -68.88
C THR A 241 -14.20 -26.06 -67.56
N PRO A 242 -14.67 -25.62 -66.38
CA PRO A 242 -14.25 -26.21 -65.11
C PRO A 242 -15.08 -27.46 -64.76
N PRO A 243 -14.49 -28.48 -64.12
CA PRO A 243 -15.21 -29.69 -63.72
C PRO A 243 -16.02 -29.49 -62.43
N ALA A 244 -17.05 -30.32 -62.30
CA ALA A 244 -18.00 -30.35 -61.20
C ALA A 244 -17.36 -30.58 -59.81
N PRO A 245 -17.91 -29.99 -58.73
CA PRO A 245 -17.41 -30.23 -57.38
C PRO A 245 -17.86 -31.59 -56.85
N THR A 246 -16.91 -32.43 -56.48
CA THR A 246 -17.09 -33.61 -55.62
C THR A 246 -17.44 -33.19 -54.18
N PRO A 247 -18.35 -33.90 -53.50
CA PRO A 247 -18.67 -33.62 -52.10
C PRO A 247 -17.55 -34.09 -51.17
N SER A 248 -16.87 -33.14 -50.51
CA SER A 248 -15.86 -33.44 -49.49
C SER A 248 -16.52 -33.88 -48.18
N SER A 249 -16.03 -35.02 -47.71
CA SER A 249 -16.32 -35.68 -46.46
C SER A 249 -16.17 -34.78 -45.23
N LEU A 250 -17.17 -34.85 -44.34
CA LEU A 250 -17.12 -34.36 -42.96
C LEU A 250 -15.98 -35.04 -42.21
N SER A 251 -14.94 -34.29 -41.85
CA SER A 251 -13.97 -34.69 -40.84
C SER A 251 -14.60 -34.58 -39.44
N PRO A 252 -14.42 -35.57 -38.55
CA PRO A 252 -14.91 -35.48 -37.17
C PRO A 252 -14.12 -34.40 -36.42
N THR A 253 -14.82 -33.40 -35.89
CA THR A 253 -14.27 -32.43 -34.94
C THR A 253 -13.75 -33.15 -33.69
N PRO A 254 -12.53 -32.83 -33.20
CA PRO A 254 -12.04 -33.41 -31.96
C PRO A 254 -12.92 -32.94 -30.79
N PHE A 255 -13.26 -33.87 -29.90
CA PHE A 255 -14.08 -33.66 -28.70
C PHE A 255 -13.61 -32.41 -27.92
N SER A 256 -14.37 -31.31 -27.99
CA SER A 256 -14.23 -30.22 -27.02
C SER A 256 -14.85 -30.69 -25.70
N PHE A 257 -14.14 -30.55 -24.58
CA PHE A 257 -14.71 -30.80 -23.26
C PHE A 257 -15.96 -29.92 -23.07
N PRO A 258 -17.12 -30.49 -22.70
CA PRO A 258 -18.38 -29.73 -22.56
C PRO A 258 -18.29 -28.50 -21.65
N ILE A 259 -17.39 -28.56 -20.65
CA ILE A 259 -17.14 -27.48 -19.70
C ILE A 259 -16.36 -26.32 -20.33
N GLU A 260 -15.38 -26.59 -21.19
CA GLU A 260 -14.58 -25.54 -21.81
C GLU A 260 -15.44 -24.65 -22.72
N GLU A 261 -16.27 -25.28 -23.57
CA GLU A 261 -17.18 -24.55 -24.45
C GLU A 261 -18.27 -23.80 -23.66
N ALA A 262 -18.73 -24.35 -22.52
CA ALA A 262 -19.64 -23.66 -21.61
C ALA A 262 -19.00 -22.39 -21.00
N LEU A 263 -17.75 -22.48 -20.55
CA LEU A 263 -17.00 -21.33 -20.01
C LEU A 263 -16.71 -20.29 -21.11
N ARG A 264 -16.36 -20.71 -22.33
CA ARG A 264 -16.21 -19.80 -23.49
C ARG A 264 -17.51 -19.11 -23.86
N ARG A 265 -18.67 -19.79 -23.77
CA ARG A 265 -19.99 -19.17 -23.95
C ARG A 265 -20.31 -18.14 -22.87
N LEU A 266 -19.91 -18.39 -21.62
CA LEU A 266 -20.07 -17.43 -20.53
C LEU A 266 -19.17 -16.19 -20.72
N LEU A 267 -17.92 -16.37 -21.13
CA LEU A 267 -17.04 -15.26 -21.48
C LEU A 267 -17.60 -14.40 -22.63
N ARG A 268 -18.09 -15.03 -23.71
CA ARG A 268 -18.76 -14.33 -24.82
C ARG A 268 -20.02 -13.56 -24.42
N ARG A 269 -20.64 -13.94 -23.30
CA ARG A 269 -21.81 -13.25 -22.71
C ARG A 269 -21.41 -12.19 -21.68
N GLY A 270 -20.12 -11.85 -21.58
CA GLY A 270 -19.60 -10.88 -20.61
C GLY A 270 -19.65 -11.33 -19.16
N LYS A 271 -19.80 -12.64 -18.89
CA LYS A 271 -19.88 -13.21 -17.53
C LYS A 271 -18.49 -13.53 -16.97
N TYR A 272 -17.58 -12.55 -17.05
CA TYR A 272 -16.17 -12.70 -16.69
C TYR A 272 -15.98 -13.16 -15.23
N ALA A 273 -16.62 -12.51 -14.26
CA ALA A 273 -16.52 -12.88 -12.84
C ALA A 273 -16.93 -14.33 -12.55
N ALA A 274 -17.97 -14.83 -13.22
CA ALA A 274 -18.43 -16.21 -13.05
C ALA A 274 -17.41 -17.22 -13.62
N VAL A 275 -16.79 -16.89 -14.76
CA VAL A 275 -15.74 -17.75 -15.34
C VAL A 275 -14.47 -17.69 -14.51
N ALA A 276 -14.12 -16.52 -13.98
CA ALA A 276 -12.98 -16.35 -13.08
C ALA A 276 -13.14 -17.22 -11.83
N GLU A 277 -14.30 -17.17 -11.17
CA GLU A 277 -14.55 -17.98 -9.98
C GLU A 277 -14.56 -19.49 -10.28
N VAL A 278 -15.18 -19.95 -11.37
CA VAL A 278 -15.16 -21.38 -11.75
C VAL A 278 -13.73 -21.86 -12.07
N CYS A 279 -12.94 -21.06 -12.79
CA CYS A 279 -11.55 -21.43 -13.08
C CYS A 279 -10.67 -21.38 -11.83
N LYS A 280 -10.87 -20.38 -10.96
CA LYS A 280 -10.18 -20.24 -9.68
C LYS A 280 -10.51 -21.42 -8.76
N GLU A 281 -11.76 -21.83 -8.67
CA GLU A 281 -12.19 -23.01 -7.90
C GLU A 281 -11.57 -24.28 -8.47
N ALA A 282 -11.52 -24.44 -9.80
CA ALA A 282 -10.86 -25.58 -10.42
C ALA A 282 -9.33 -25.60 -10.20
N ILE A 283 -8.68 -24.43 -10.16
CA ILE A 283 -7.24 -24.26 -9.88
C ILE A 283 -6.94 -24.53 -8.40
N LEU A 284 -7.69 -23.92 -7.49
CA LEU A 284 -7.47 -24.00 -6.04
C LEU A 284 -7.96 -25.32 -5.45
N GLY A 285 -9.07 -25.86 -5.94
CA GLY A 285 -9.67 -27.12 -5.50
C GLY A 285 -8.90 -28.37 -5.95
N GLY A 286 -7.81 -28.21 -6.70
CA GLY A 286 -6.92 -29.29 -7.09
C GLY A 286 -7.40 -30.19 -8.22
N GLY A 287 -8.64 -30.03 -8.70
CA GLY A 287 -9.20 -30.82 -9.81
C GLY A 287 -8.43 -30.70 -11.13
N ILE A 288 -7.68 -29.61 -11.32
CA ILE A 288 -6.82 -29.40 -12.48
C ILE A 288 -5.49 -30.16 -12.37
N LYS A 289 -5.03 -30.53 -11.16
CA LYS A 289 -3.70 -31.15 -10.99
C LYS A 289 -3.57 -32.48 -11.74
N GLU A 290 -4.65 -33.26 -11.77
CA GLU A 290 -4.74 -34.55 -12.48
C GLU A 290 -5.16 -34.42 -13.95
N ALA A 291 -5.54 -33.22 -14.39
CA ALA A 291 -5.94 -32.98 -15.78
C ALA A 291 -4.74 -33.00 -16.72
N SER A 292 -4.99 -33.34 -17.99
CA SER A 292 -3.95 -33.31 -19.03
C SER A 292 -3.36 -31.89 -19.16
N ALA A 293 -2.09 -31.78 -19.57
CA ALA A 293 -1.42 -30.49 -19.72
C ALA A 293 -2.21 -29.50 -20.61
N MET A 294 -2.90 -30.03 -21.63
CA MET A 294 -3.78 -29.27 -22.51
C MET A 294 -5.00 -28.69 -21.76
N ALA A 295 -5.66 -29.49 -20.92
CA ALA A 295 -6.78 -29.05 -20.11
C ALA A 295 -6.36 -28.01 -19.05
N ARG A 296 -5.18 -28.18 -18.43
CA ARG A 296 -4.62 -27.18 -17.51
C ARG A 296 -4.37 -25.85 -18.21
N GLY A 297 -3.75 -25.90 -19.39
CA GLY A 297 -3.52 -24.72 -20.23
C GLY A 297 -4.83 -24.00 -20.60
N ALA A 298 -5.87 -24.76 -20.95
CA ALA A 298 -7.18 -24.21 -21.28
C ALA A 298 -7.83 -23.48 -20.11
N VAL A 299 -7.77 -24.02 -18.88
CA VAL A 299 -8.38 -23.36 -17.71
C VAL A 299 -7.60 -22.11 -17.30
N HIS A 300 -6.27 -22.14 -17.29
CA HIS A 300 -5.47 -20.94 -17.03
C HIS A 300 -5.72 -19.86 -18.10
N ALA A 301 -5.90 -20.27 -19.36
CA ALA A 301 -6.23 -19.37 -20.45
C ALA A 301 -7.60 -18.68 -20.26
N LEU A 302 -8.62 -19.45 -19.85
CA LEU A 302 -9.95 -18.93 -19.55
C LEU A 302 -9.97 -18.03 -18.31
N PHE A 303 -9.17 -18.34 -17.29
CA PHE A 303 -9.02 -17.52 -16.10
C PHE A 303 -8.38 -16.16 -16.42
N ALA A 304 -7.29 -16.15 -17.20
CA ALA A 304 -6.66 -14.91 -17.65
C ALA A 304 -7.61 -14.07 -18.51
N ALA A 305 -8.33 -14.70 -19.43
CA ALA A 305 -9.34 -14.04 -20.26
C ALA A 305 -10.52 -13.48 -19.44
N ALA A 306 -10.83 -14.08 -18.30
CA ALA A 306 -11.84 -13.58 -17.36
C ALA A 306 -11.35 -12.38 -16.54
N LEU A 307 -10.07 -12.34 -16.16
CA LEU A 307 -9.52 -11.25 -15.35
C LEU A 307 -9.26 -9.97 -16.17
N TYR A 308 -8.72 -10.13 -17.37
CA TYR A 308 -8.30 -9.00 -18.21
C TYR A 308 -9.29 -8.65 -19.32
N GLY A 309 -10.39 -9.41 -19.43
CA GLY A 309 -11.26 -9.38 -20.60
C GLY A 309 -10.62 -10.11 -21.78
N LEU A 310 -11.41 -10.97 -22.44
CA LEU A 310 -10.99 -11.71 -23.65
C LEU A 310 -10.33 -10.76 -24.66
N ASP A 311 -10.98 -9.63 -24.91
CA ASP A 311 -10.57 -8.71 -25.95
C ASP A 311 -9.25 -8.00 -25.65
N GLU A 312 -8.88 -7.70 -24.40
CA GLU A 312 -7.62 -6.98 -24.12
C GLU A 312 -6.41 -7.92 -24.10
N ALA A 313 -6.56 -9.11 -23.53
CA ALA A 313 -5.49 -10.11 -23.58
C ALA A 313 -5.28 -10.64 -25.01
N GLU A 314 -6.35 -10.84 -25.78
CA GLU A 314 -6.26 -11.19 -27.20
C GLU A 314 -5.73 -10.01 -28.02
N ARG A 315 -6.16 -8.76 -27.76
CA ARG A 315 -5.57 -7.58 -28.42
C ARG A 315 -4.09 -7.41 -28.11
N ALA A 316 -3.66 -7.64 -26.87
CA ALA A 316 -2.24 -7.55 -26.49
C ALA A 316 -1.41 -8.64 -27.16
N ALA A 317 -1.89 -9.89 -27.16
CA ALA A 317 -1.23 -10.99 -27.85
C ALA A 317 -1.18 -10.79 -29.38
N ASP A 318 -2.28 -10.31 -29.98
CA ASP A 318 -2.34 -9.96 -31.40
C ASP A 318 -1.41 -8.79 -31.72
N GLN A 319 -1.33 -7.79 -30.83
CA GLN A 319 -0.44 -6.65 -31.00
C GLN A 319 1.03 -7.07 -30.90
N ASP A 320 1.39 -7.91 -29.94
CA ASP A 320 2.74 -8.45 -29.80
C ASP A 320 3.09 -9.38 -30.99
N SER A 321 2.14 -10.19 -31.49
CA SER A 321 2.33 -11.02 -32.67
C SER A 321 2.57 -10.18 -33.94
N ARG A 322 1.74 -9.15 -34.16
CA ARG A 322 1.94 -8.17 -35.25
C ARG A 322 3.23 -7.39 -35.09
N ALA A 323 3.64 -7.09 -33.86
CA ALA A 323 4.92 -6.44 -33.60
C ALA A 323 6.09 -7.37 -33.98
N VAL A 324 6.02 -8.66 -33.65
CA VAL A 324 7.00 -9.65 -34.10
C VAL A 324 7.07 -9.68 -35.63
N GLU A 325 5.94 -9.77 -36.33
CA GLU A 325 5.89 -9.72 -37.79
C GLU A 325 6.54 -8.45 -38.34
N SER A 326 6.14 -7.28 -37.83
CA SER A 326 6.69 -5.98 -38.23
C SER A 326 8.20 -5.89 -37.98
N PHE A 327 8.70 -6.42 -36.86
CA PHE A 327 10.14 -6.42 -36.58
C PHE A 327 10.88 -7.39 -37.50
N LEU A 328 10.31 -8.55 -37.81
CA LEU A 328 10.89 -9.50 -38.76
C LEU A 328 10.91 -8.92 -40.18
N ASP A 329 9.87 -8.18 -40.59
CA ASP A 329 9.83 -7.45 -41.86
C ASP A 329 10.90 -6.37 -41.94
N ALA A 330 11.16 -5.66 -40.84
CA ALA A 330 12.20 -4.65 -40.75
C ALA A 330 13.63 -5.24 -40.60
N GLY A 331 13.77 -6.56 -40.42
CA GLY A 331 15.06 -7.18 -40.08
C GLY A 331 15.56 -6.86 -38.66
N ALA A 332 14.68 -6.37 -37.79
CA ALA A 332 14.95 -6.02 -36.39
C ALA A 332 14.95 -7.28 -35.50
N VAL A 333 15.99 -8.11 -35.65
CA VAL A 333 16.09 -9.43 -34.99
C VAL A 333 16.02 -9.33 -33.47
N ALA A 334 16.60 -8.28 -32.86
CA ALA A 334 16.65 -8.17 -31.40
C ALA A 334 15.25 -7.94 -30.81
N GLU A 335 14.55 -6.96 -31.36
CA GLU A 335 13.20 -6.56 -31.01
C GLU A 335 12.20 -7.69 -31.26
N ALA A 336 12.32 -8.38 -32.40
CA ALA A 336 11.53 -9.58 -32.68
C ALA A 336 11.77 -10.68 -31.65
N THR A 337 13.03 -10.90 -31.24
CA THR A 337 13.37 -11.92 -30.23
C THR A 337 12.79 -11.59 -28.86
N GLU A 338 12.90 -10.35 -28.40
CA GLU A 338 12.36 -9.94 -27.09
C GLU A 338 10.83 -10.01 -27.07
N SER A 339 10.16 -9.57 -28.13
CA SER A 339 8.70 -9.71 -28.25
C SER A 339 8.27 -11.17 -28.30
N PHE A 340 9.01 -12.04 -29.00
CA PHE A 340 8.74 -13.48 -29.03
C PHE A 340 8.98 -14.14 -27.66
N ALA A 341 10.05 -13.76 -26.95
CA ALA A 341 10.33 -14.21 -25.60
C ALA A 341 9.23 -13.77 -24.62
N ARG A 342 8.70 -12.55 -24.78
CA ARG A 342 7.56 -12.05 -23.99
C ARG A 342 6.29 -12.87 -24.25
N LEU A 343 5.95 -13.14 -25.51
CA LEU A 343 4.81 -14.00 -25.87
C LEU A 343 4.94 -15.42 -25.28
N LEU A 344 6.15 -16.01 -25.32
CA LEU A 344 6.41 -17.32 -24.71
C LEU A 344 6.27 -17.27 -23.19
N SER A 345 6.72 -16.17 -22.58
CA SER A 345 6.66 -15.95 -21.14
C SER A 345 5.23 -15.79 -20.63
N GLN A 346 4.36 -15.15 -21.41
CA GLN A 346 2.95 -14.96 -21.10
C GLN A 346 2.08 -16.20 -21.38
N GLY A 347 2.63 -17.23 -22.04
CA GLY A 347 1.88 -18.43 -22.44
C GLY A 347 0.83 -18.17 -23.54
N THR A 348 0.89 -17.02 -24.21
CA THR A 348 -0.06 -16.60 -25.26
C THR A 348 0.18 -17.31 -26.59
N LEU A 349 1.42 -17.77 -26.84
CA LEU A 349 1.80 -18.63 -27.98
C LEU A 349 1.11 -20.01 -27.99
N LEU A 350 0.31 -20.35 -26.97
CA LEU A 350 -0.54 -21.54 -26.98
C LEU A 350 -1.86 -21.35 -27.75
N ARG A 351 -2.18 -20.13 -28.19
CA ARG A 351 -3.51 -19.79 -28.75
C ARG A 351 -3.54 -19.49 -30.25
N SER A 352 -2.47 -18.93 -30.82
CA SER A 352 -2.33 -18.79 -32.28
C SER A 352 -2.14 -20.16 -32.92
N THR A 353 -2.45 -20.29 -34.21
CA THR A 353 -2.26 -21.59 -34.84
C THR A 353 -0.77 -21.94 -34.77
N LEU A 354 -0.48 -23.08 -34.17
CA LEU A 354 0.85 -23.69 -34.06
C LEU A 354 1.68 -23.66 -35.37
N ALA A 355 1.05 -23.45 -36.53
CA ALA A 355 1.69 -23.30 -37.83
C ALA A 355 2.23 -21.88 -38.10
N GLU A 356 1.53 -20.83 -37.67
CA GLU A 356 1.93 -19.42 -37.84
C GLU A 356 3.15 -19.10 -36.97
N ASP A 357 3.10 -19.47 -35.69
CA ASP A 357 4.22 -19.25 -34.75
C ASP A 357 5.50 -19.96 -35.20
N ALA A 358 5.35 -21.15 -35.80
CA ALA A 358 6.47 -21.89 -36.35
C ALA A 358 7.06 -21.24 -37.61
N THR A 359 6.26 -20.46 -38.32
CA THR A 359 6.70 -19.68 -39.48
C THR A 359 7.43 -18.43 -39.03
N LEU A 360 6.92 -17.73 -38.01
CA LEU A 360 7.62 -16.60 -37.37
C LEU A 360 8.95 -17.03 -36.75
N LEU A 361 8.96 -18.15 -36.02
CA LEU A 361 10.17 -18.70 -35.41
C LEU A 361 11.20 -19.13 -36.46
N ARG A 362 10.75 -19.77 -37.56
CA ARG A 362 11.62 -20.08 -38.71
C ARG A 362 12.25 -18.82 -39.29
N ARG A 363 11.43 -17.78 -39.50
CA ARG A 363 11.87 -16.51 -40.06
C ARG A 363 12.85 -15.79 -39.15
N LEU A 364 12.58 -15.78 -37.84
CA LEU A 364 13.46 -15.23 -36.81
C LEU A 364 14.82 -15.93 -36.81
N VAL A 365 14.84 -17.27 -36.81
CA VAL A 365 16.08 -18.06 -36.84
C VAL A 365 16.87 -17.80 -38.12
N ALA A 366 16.19 -17.76 -39.28
CA ALA A 366 16.85 -17.49 -40.56
C ALA A 366 17.48 -16.09 -40.62
N LEU A 367 16.78 -15.06 -40.12
CA LEU A 367 17.31 -13.70 -40.05
C LEU A 367 18.47 -13.59 -39.07
N ALA A 368 18.36 -14.21 -37.90
CA ALA A 368 19.43 -14.21 -36.91
C ALA A 368 20.68 -14.94 -37.40
N GLU A 369 20.52 -15.99 -38.20
CA GLU A 369 21.66 -16.65 -38.84
C GLU A 369 22.31 -15.76 -39.89
N ARG A 370 21.52 -15.14 -40.77
CA ARG A 370 22.01 -14.19 -41.79
C ARG A 370 22.80 -13.04 -41.15
N ASP A 371 22.32 -12.54 -40.00
CA ASP A 371 22.89 -11.37 -39.33
C ASP A 371 23.89 -11.75 -38.22
N ASN A 372 24.25 -13.04 -38.09
CA ASN A 372 25.15 -13.59 -37.06
C ASN A 372 24.75 -13.24 -35.61
N ARG A 373 23.44 -13.23 -35.33
CA ARG A 373 22.82 -12.95 -34.01
C ARG A 373 22.28 -14.18 -33.30
N LEU A 374 22.63 -15.39 -33.74
CA LEU A 374 22.22 -16.64 -33.05
C LEU A 374 22.56 -16.67 -31.55
N PRO A 375 23.75 -16.22 -31.07
CA PRO A 375 24.05 -16.20 -29.64
C PRO A 375 23.08 -15.32 -28.83
N TYR A 376 22.63 -14.21 -29.40
CA TYR A 376 21.67 -13.31 -28.76
C TYR A 376 20.31 -13.99 -28.59
N ILE A 377 19.82 -14.69 -29.62
CA ILE A 377 18.58 -15.46 -29.54
C ILE A 377 18.68 -16.56 -28.49
N THR A 378 19.78 -17.31 -28.47
CA THR A 378 20.00 -18.37 -27.48
C THR A 378 19.95 -17.79 -26.06
N ALA A 379 20.62 -16.66 -25.80
CA ALA A 379 20.58 -16.00 -24.50
C ALA A 379 19.17 -15.54 -24.12
N ALA A 380 18.43 -14.92 -25.04
CA ALA A 380 17.07 -14.48 -24.80
C ALA A 380 16.10 -15.65 -24.52
N PHE A 381 16.24 -16.74 -25.26
CA PHE A 381 15.44 -17.95 -25.06
C PHE A 381 15.80 -18.71 -23.79
N LEU A 382 17.07 -18.69 -23.36
CA LEU A 382 17.43 -19.18 -22.03
C LEU A 382 16.76 -18.37 -20.92
N ARG A 383 16.51 -17.06 -21.11
CA ARG A 383 15.70 -16.29 -20.15
C ARG A 383 14.23 -16.72 -20.15
N VAL A 384 13.69 -17.23 -21.26
CA VAL A 384 12.34 -17.81 -21.29
C VAL A 384 12.28 -19.06 -20.43
N ARG A 385 13.34 -19.89 -20.35
CA ARG A 385 13.41 -21.02 -19.41
C ARG A 385 13.14 -20.58 -17.98
N ILE A 386 13.69 -19.42 -17.63
CA ILE A 386 13.47 -18.78 -16.35
C ILE A 386 12.00 -18.35 -16.30
N VAL A 387 11.59 -17.33 -17.05
CA VAL A 387 10.27 -16.71 -16.84
C VAL A 387 9.08 -17.65 -17.10
N SER A 388 9.22 -18.62 -18.01
CA SER A 388 8.18 -19.60 -18.35
C SER A 388 8.79 -20.94 -18.80
N PRO A 389 9.02 -21.89 -17.87
CA PRO A 389 9.54 -23.22 -18.22
C PRO A 389 8.66 -23.95 -19.24
N GLN A 390 7.34 -23.75 -19.19
CA GLN A 390 6.41 -24.31 -20.16
C GLN A 390 6.60 -23.69 -21.54
N GLY A 391 6.72 -22.35 -21.63
CA GLY A 391 7.03 -21.64 -22.86
C GLY A 391 8.35 -22.09 -23.48
N PHE A 392 9.37 -22.31 -22.65
CA PHE A 392 10.66 -22.82 -23.10
C PHE A 392 10.58 -24.25 -23.66
N ASN A 393 9.85 -25.16 -23.02
CA ASN A 393 9.65 -26.51 -23.54
C ASN A 393 8.88 -26.52 -24.87
N LEU A 394 7.89 -25.63 -25.01
CA LEU A 394 7.16 -25.44 -26.27
C LEU A 394 8.07 -24.89 -27.38
N LEU A 395 8.93 -23.94 -27.04
CA LEU A 395 9.95 -23.41 -27.93
C LEU A 395 10.89 -24.54 -28.41
N LEU A 396 11.44 -25.35 -27.49
CA LEU A 396 12.30 -26.49 -27.84
C LEU A 396 11.57 -27.48 -28.77
N GLY A 397 10.32 -27.82 -28.44
CA GLY A 397 9.51 -28.71 -29.27
C GLY A 397 9.17 -28.12 -30.65
N SER A 398 9.06 -26.80 -30.76
CA SER A 398 8.80 -26.10 -32.03
C SER A 398 10.05 -25.99 -32.89
N LEU A 399 11.20 -25.66 -32.28
CA LEU A 399 12.51 -25.68 -32.91
C LEU A 399 12.83 -27.08 -33.48
N HIS A 400 12.59 -28.13 -32.70
CA HIS A 400 12.91 -29.50 -33.10
C HIS A 400 12.00 -30.03 -34.22
N ARG A 401 10.71 -29.70 -34.22
CA ARG A 401 9.73 -30.30 -35.15
C ARG A 401 9.49 -29.47 -36.41
N LYS A 402 9.60 -28.15 -36.34
CA LYS A 402 9.04 -27.26 -37.37
C LYS A 402 10.04 -26.32 -38.03
N VAL A 403 11.20 -26.11 -37.42
CA VAL A 403 12.24 -25.21 -37.95
C VAL A 403 13.28 -25.96 -38.80
N GLY A 404 13.24 -27.30 -38.81
CA GLY A 404 14.16 -28.14 -39.59
C GLY A 404 15.47 -28.42 -38.86
N LYS A 405 16.50 -28.87 -39.60
CA LYS A 405 17.79 -29.29 -39.02
C LYS A 405 18.44 -28.21 -38.15
N ARG A 406 18.42 -26.96 -38.62
CA ARG A 406 19.03 -25.84 -37.90
C ARG A 406 18.30 -25.50 -36.60
N GLY A 407 16.97 -25.60 -36.61
CA GLY A 407 16.17 -25.50 -35.40
C GLY A 407 16.53 -26.57 -34.37
N ALA A 408 16.74 -27.81 -34.82
CA ALA A 408 17.18 -28.89 -33.95
C ALA A 408 18.58 -28.63 -33.34
N GLU A 409 19.52 -28.05 -34.10
CA GLU A 409 20.83 -27.65 -33.59
C GLU A 409 20.73 -26.55 -32.51
N ILE A 410 19.88 -25.54 -32.73
CA ILE A 410 19.62 -24.49 -31.72
C ILE A 410 18.95 -25.08 -30.49
N ALA A 411 17.96 -25.97 -30.65
CA ALA A 411 17.31 -26.65 -29.54
C ALA A 411 18.31 -27.52 -28.75
N ALA A 412 19.23 -28.21 -29.44
CA ALA A 412 20.29 -28.99 -28.81
C ALA A 412 21.27 -28.08 -28.06
N SER A 413 21.69 -26.95 -28.64
CA SER A 413 22.53 -25.96 -27.96
C SER A 413 21.83 -25.37 -26.74
N LEU A 414 20.56 -24.97 -26.84
CA LEU A 414 19.76 -24.47 -25.73
C LEU A 414 19.63 -25.51 -24.62
N SER A 415 19.39 -26.77 -24.99
CA SER A 415 19.29 -27.88 -24.02
C SER A 415 20.63 -28.19 -23.38
N ALA A 416 21.72 -28.15 -24.14
CA ALA A 416 23.08 -28.36 -23.64
C ALA A 416 23.49 -27.23 -22.68
N THR A 417 23.30 -25.96 -23.05
CA THR A 417 23.58 -24.83 -22.17
C THR A 417 22.67 -24.84 -20.94
N ALA A 418 21.39 -25.21 -21.10
CA ALA A 418 20.49 -25.38 -19.97
C ALA A 418 20.95 -26.51 -19.02
N LYS A 419 21.47 -27.60 -19.59
CA LYS A 419 22.02 -28.74 -18.85
C LYS A 419 23.33 -28.37 -18.17
N ASP A 420 24.23 -27.66 -18.83
CA ASP A 420 25.47 -27.16 -18.25
C ASP A 420 25.19 -26.19 -17.09
N GLN A 421 24.15 -25.36 -17.22
CA GLN A 421 23.67 -24.52 -16.12
C GLN A 421 23.14 -25.35 -14.94
N SER A 422 22.38 -26.42 -15.19
CA SER A 422 21.95 -27.31 -14.10
C SER A 422 23.10 -28.13 -13.50
N ASP A 423 24.05 -28.57 -14.32
CA ASP A 423 25.21 -29.36 -13.90
C ASP A 423 26.24 -28.50 -13.15
N SER A 424 26.30 -27.19 -13.46
CA SER A 424 27.04 -26.19 -12.66
C SER A 424 26.41 -25.93 -11.29
N GLY A 425 25.25 -26.52 -11.01
CA GLY A 425 24.47 -26.26 -9.79
C GLY A 425 23.80 -24.89 -9.79
N SER A 426 23.77 -24.15 -10.91
CA SER A 426 23.03 -22.90 -10.99
C SER A 426 21.53 -23.19 -11.15
N ILE A 427 20.73 -22.70 -10.22
CA ILE A 427 19.27 -22.85 -10.24
C ILE A 427 18.67 -21.55 -10.75
N GLY A 428 17.84 -21.63 -11.80
CA GLY A 428 17.12 -20.46 -12.30
C GLY A 428 16.06 -19.98 -11.29
N PRO A 429 15.74 -18.67 -11.22
CA PRO A 429 14.85 -18.14 -10.18
C PRO A 429 13.41 -18.69 -10.26
N ASP A 430 13.02 -19.24 -11.39
CA ASP A 430 11.69 -19.78 -11.67
C ASP A 430 11.70 -21.30 -11.93
N GLU A 431 12.86 -21.95 -11.73
CA GLU A 431 13.01 -23.38 -11.89
C GLU A 431 12.29 -24.13 -10.77
N MET A 432 11.36 -25.01 -11.16
CA MET A 432 10.54 -25.76 -10.21
C MET A 432 11.32 -26.94 -9.64
N ILE A 433 11.64 -26.88 -8.35
CA ILE A 433 12.44 -27.87 -7.65
C ILE A 433 11.57 -28.65 -6.68
N SER A 434 11.58 -29.97 -6.82
CA SER A 434 10.98 -30.88 -5.85
C SER A 434 11.95 -31.12 -4.71
N LEU A 435 11.55 -30.78 -3.48
CA LEU A 435 12.38 -31.03 -2.30
C LEU A 435 12.22 -32.48 -1.83
N PRO A 436 13.30 -33.27 -1.75
CA PRO A 436 13.25 -34.69 -1.42
C PRO A 436 12.69 -34.94 -0.02
N GLY A 437 11.94 -36.03 0.12
CA GLY A 437 11.38 -36.44 1.43
C GLY A 437 10.22 -35.58 1.94
N THR A 438 9.65 -34.70 1.10
CA THR A 438 8.55 -33.81 1.49
C THR A 438 7.30 -34.04 0.66
N ALA A 439 6.14 -33.76 1.26
CA ALA A 439 4.87 -33.62 0.55
C ALA A 439 4.64 -32.19 0.02
N LEU A 440 5.68 -31.35 0.01
CA LEU A 440 5.57 -30.00 -0.55
C LEU A 440 5.44 -30.09 -2.07
N PRO A 441 4.66 -29.20 -2.71
CA PRO A 441 4.71 -29.07 -4.16
C PRO A 441 6.14 -28.68 -4.59
N ALA A 442 6.46 -28.88 -5.87
CA ALA A 442 7.68 -28.28 -6.42
C ALA A 442 7.63 -26.75 -6.22
N LEU A 443 8.76 -26.15 -5.86
CA LEU A 443 8.88 -24.72 -5.53
C LEU A 443 10.02 -24.12 -6.36
N SER A 444 9.83 -22.89 -6.82
CA SER A 444 10.90 -22.10 -7.44
C SER A 444 11.58 -21.18 -6.42
N PRO A 445 12.85 -20.78 -6.62
CA PRO A 445 13.49 -19.77 -5.78
C PRO A 445 12.68 -18.48 -5.64
N ARG A 446 12.01 -18.02 -6.71
CA ARG A 446 11.14 -16.84 -6.68
C ARG A 446 9.96 -17.04 -5.73
N LYS A 447 9.33 -18.21 -5.75
CA LYS A 447 8.23 -18.50 -4.82
C LYS A 447 8.72 -18.55 -3.38
N LEU A 448 9.93 -19.03 -3.13
CA LEU A 448 10.54 -18.99 -1.80
C LEU A 448 10.84 -17.55 -1.36
N ALA A 449 11.46 -16.75 -2.23
CA ALA A 449 11.69 -15.33 -1.95
C ALA A 449 10.36 -14.60 -1.63
N GLU A 450 9.34 -14.77 -2.46
CA GLU A 450 8.00 -14.19 -2.23
C GLU A 450 7.38 -14.68 -0.92
N ALA A 451 7.46 -15.98 -0.62
CA ALA A 451 6.93 -16.55 0.62
C ALA A 451 7.62 -16.00 1.87
N ALA A 452 8.94 -15.83 1.84
CA ALA A 452 9.68 -15.19 2.91
C ALA A 452 9.31 -13.70 3.04
N GLU A 453 9.14 -13.03 1.92
CA GLU A 453 8.86 -11.60 1.88
C GLU A 453 7.45 -11.23 2.36
N THR A 454 6.46 -12.07 2.04
CA THR A 454 5.04 -11.93 2.42
C THR A 454 4.73 -12.55 3.79
N GLY A 455 5.69 -13.23 4.40
CA GLY A 455 5.52 -13.86 5.71
C GLY A 455 4.64 -15.12 5.67
N GLU A 456 4.71 -15.94 4.62
CA GLU A 456 4.07 -17.25 4.54
C GLU A 456 4.73 -18.26 5.51
N THR A 457 4.50 -18.09 6.82
CA THR A 457 5.23 -18.77 7.90
C THR A 457 5.26 -20.29 7.75
N ARG A 458 4.12 -20.90 7.41
CA ARG A 458 4.01 -22.37 7.29
C ARG A 458 4.89 -22.93 6.18
N LEU A 459 4.93 -22.27 5.02
CA LEU A 459 5.74 -22.72 3.90
C LEU A 459 7.22 -22.53 4.21
N VAL A 460 7.58 -21.34 4.71
CA VAL A 460 8.97 -20.98 5.00
C VAL A 460 9.59 -21.91 6.05
N LEU A 461 8.91 -22.15 7.17
CA LEU A 461 9.43 -23.03 8.22
C LEU A 461 9.59 -24.48 7.75
N ARG A 462 8.64 -25.01 6.96
CA ARG A 462 8.74 -26.36 6.41
C ARG A 462 9.91 -26.48 5.44
N VAL A 463 10.07 -25.53 4.53
CA VAL A 463 11.18 -25.51 3.58
C VAL A 463 12.51 -25.36 4.31
N ARG A 464 12.59 -24.49 5.32
CA ARG A 464 13.79 -24.31 6.16
C ARG A 464 14.23 -25.63 6.79
N ASP A 465 13.33 -26.37 7.43
CA ASP A 465 13.68 -27.61 8.11
C ASP A 465 14.19 -28.68 7.11
N VAL A 466 13.62 -28.70 5.91
CA VAL A 466 14.02 -29.60 4.82
C VAL A 466 15.38 -29.21 4.25
N LEU A 467 15.60 -27.92 3.98
CA LEU A 467 16.90 -27.44 3.50
C LEU A 467 17.99 -27.64 4.54
N ALA A 468 17.70 -27.46 5.82
CA ALA A 468 18.63 -27.82 6.88
C ALA A 468 18.97 -29.32 6.85
N GLY A 469 17.96 -30.19 6.73
CA GLY A 469 18.16 -31.63 6.59
C GLY A 469 19.04 -32.00 5.38
N MET A 470 18.80 -31.37 4.23
CA MET A 470 19.60 -31.57 3.01
C MET A 470 21.05 -31.10 3.18
N ARG A 471 21.27 -29.92 3.75
CA ARG A 471 22.61 -29.33 3.96
C ARG A 471 23.46 -30.14 4.95
N TYR A 472 22.84 -30.72 5.96
CA TYR A 472 23.52 -31.57 6.96
C TYR A 472 23.45 -33.07 6.63
N SER A 473 22.91 -33.46 5.48
CA SER A 473 22.90 -34.86 5.05
C SER A 473 24.29 -35.29 4.57
N ASN A 474 24.56 -36.60 4.62
CA ASN A 474 25.78 -37.18 4.03
C ASN A 474 25.75 -37.23 2.49
N ASP A 475 24.64 -36.83 1.86
CA ASP A 475 24.49 -36.83 0.41
C ASP A 475 24.95 -35.48 -0.17
N ALA A 476 26.16 -35.46 -0.71
CA ALA A 476 26.77 -34.27 -1.30
C ALA A 476 25.89 -33.60 -2.38
N LYS A 477 25.06 -34.37 -3.09
CA LYS A 477 24.16 -33.82 -4.11
C LYS A 477 23.03 -33.01 -3.48
N GLN A 478 22.49 -33.47 -2.35
CA GLN A 478 21.43 -32.74 -1.63
C GLN A 478 21.96 -31.47 -0.99
N ALA A 479 23.16 -31.52 -0.40
CA ALA A 479 23.81 -30.33 0.15
C ALA A 479 24.05 -29.28 -0.95
N THR A 480 24.61 -29.70 -2.09
CA THR A 480 24.85 -28.83 -3.26
C THR A 480 23.55 -28.22 -3.78
N LEU A 481 22.48 -29.02 -3.89
CA LEU A 481 21.17 -28.54 -4.34
C LEU A 481 20.58 -27.50 -3.37
N ALA A 482 20.70 -27.73 -2.06
CA ALA A 482 20.20 -26.80 -1.06
C ALA A 482 20.96 -25.46 -1.08
N ASP A 483 22.30 -25.50 -1.17
CA ASP A 483 23.12 -24.29 -1.25
C ASP A 483 22.85 -23.52 -2.55
N ALA A 484 22.70 -24.23 -3.67
CA ALA A 484 22.32 -23.64 -4.96
C ALA A 484 20.95 -22.96 -4.91
N LEU A 485 19.96 -23.60 -4.28
CA LEU A 485 18.62 -23.03 -4.11
C LEU A 485 18.68 -21.78 -3.24
N LEU A 486 19.40 -21.82 -2.11
CA LEU A 486 19.56 -20.66 -1.23
C LEU A 486 20.30 -19.52 -1.92
N SER A 487 21.31 -19.82 -2.73
CA SER A 487 22.00 -18.83 -3.55
C SER A 487 21.04 -18.15 -4.53
N ALA A 488 20.23 -18.95 -5.25
CA ALA A 488 19.23 -18.42 -6.19
C ALA A 488 18.16 -17.56 -5.48
N VAL A 489 17.71 -17.95 -4.27
CA VAL A 489 16.82 -17.12 -3.45
C VAL A 489 17.50 -15.80 -3.06
N GLY A 490 18.78 -15.86 -2.65
CA GLY A 490 19.56 -14.68 -2.26
C GLY A 490 19.83 -13.70 -3.40
N GLU A 491 19.96 -14.19 -4.63
CA GLU A 491 20.05 -13.35 -5.84
C GLU A 491 18.76 -12.58 -6.12
N ILE A 492 17.60 -13.19 -5.87
CA ILE A 492 16.28 -12.54 -6.02
C ILE A 492 16.01 -11.57 -4.86
N SER A 493 16.21 -12.05 -3.64
CA SER A 493 15.96 -11.31 -2.40
C SER A 493 17.02 -11.64 -1.37
N ARG A 494 18.00 -10.74 -1.25
CA ARG A 494 19.15 -10.88 -0.32
C ARG A 494 18.71 -11.10 1.13
N VAL A 495 17.55 -10.59 1.52
CA VAL A 495 16.98 -10.79 2.87
C VAL A 495 15.98 -11.92 2.93
N GLY A 496 15.30 -12.25 1.84
CA GLY A 496 14.35 -13.37 1.76
C GLY A 496 15.01 -14.73 1.95
N VAL A 497 16.32 -14.85 1.75
CA VAL A 497 17.08 -16.09 2.05
C VAL A 497 17.26 -16.33 3.55
N LEU A 498 17.29 -15.26 4.37
CA LEU A 498 17.67 -15.35 5.78
C LEU A 498 16.79 -16.32 6.61
N PRO A 499 15.44 -16.28 6.49
CA PRO A 499 14.57 -17.23 7.19
C PRO A 499 14.86 -18.70 6.91
N TYR A 500 15.47 -19.02 5.77
CA TYR A 500 15.83 -20.39 5.40
C TYR A 500 17.21 -20.82 5.91
N THR A 501 18.05 -19.87 6.32
CA THR A 501 19.41 -20.11 6.79
C THR A 501 19.55 -20.15 8.31
N THR A 502 18.54 -19.67 9.04
CA THR A 502 18.50 -19.76 10.50
C THR A 502 18.55 -21.23 10.95
N ALA A 503 19.28 -21.50 12.04
CA ALA A 503 19.51 -22.86 12.53
C ALA A 503 18.17 -23.61 12.77
N PRO A 504 18.09 -24.90 12.40
CA PRO A 504 16.92 -25.72 12.68
C PRO A 504 16.65 -25.77 14.18
N GLY A 505 15.38 -25.82 14.57
CA GLY A 505 14.95 -25.76 15.97
C GLY A 505 14.88 -24.35 16.57
N PHE A 506 15.43 -23.33 15.91
CA PHE A 506 15.19 -21.95 16.31
C PHE A 506 13.77 -21.51 15.93
N THR A 507 12.97 -21.13 16.92
CA THR A 507 11.66 -20.51 16.71
C THR A 507 11.85 -19.02 16.43
N PRO A 508 11.67 -18.54 15.19
CA PRO A 508 11.86 -17.13 14.90
C PRO A 508 10.83 -16.29 15.64
N ARG A 509 11.22 -15.07 16.00
CA ARG A 509 10.32 -14.14 16.69
C ARG A 509 9.46 -13.42 15.64
N CYS A 510 8.14 -13.40 15.84
CA CYS A 510 7.27 -12.60 14.98
C CYS A 510 7.44 -11.10 15.28
N ALA A 511 7.52 -10.27 14.26
CA ALA A 511 7.54 -8.82 14.39
C ALA A 511 6.40 -8.17 13.61
N ILE A 512 5.72 -7.23 14.26
CA ILE A 512 4.81 -6.29 13.61
C ILE A 512 5.45 -4.91 13.69
N VAL A 513 5.54 -4.25 12.55
CA VAL A 513 6.20 -2.96 12.40
C VAL A 513 5.17 -1.92 12.05
N ASP A 514 5.15 -0.84 12.82
CA ASP A 514 4.39 0.37 12.51
C ASP A 514 5.08 1.11 11.35
N ALA A 515 4.62 0.83 10.13
CA ALA A 515 5.21 1.38 8.92
C ALA A 515 5.03 2.90 8.83
N SER A 516 3.91 3.43 9.33
CA SER A 516 3.70 4.89 9.37
C SER A 516 4.74 5.59 10.24
N ASN A 517 5.01 5.05 11.43
CA ASN A 517 6.01 5.58 12.35
C ASN A 517 7.43 5.44 11.79
N VAL A 518 7.78 4.28 11.22
CA VAL A 518 9.09 4.03 10.62
C VAL A 518 9.35 4.93 9.42
N ALA A 519 8.39 5.06 8.50
CA ALA A 519 8.55 5.89 7.30
C ALA A 519 8.75 7.37 7.68
N ARG A 520 8.02 7.86 8.69
CA ARG A 520 8.09 9.25 9.17
C ARG A 520 9.28 9.52 10.10
N HIS A 521 10.00 8.49 10.53
CA HIS A 521 11.15 8.67 11.39
C HIS A 521 12.30 9.31 10.60
N ASN A 522 12.60 10.56 10.90
CA ASN A 522 13.69 11.30 10.28
C ASN A 522 14.97 11.17 11.13
N PRO A 523 16.02 10.50 10.63
CA PRO A 523 17.29 10.38 11.35
C PRO A 523 18.00 11.73 11.50
N ASP A 524 17.70 12.70 10.64
CA ASP A 524 18.26 14.05 10.67
C ASP A 524 17.16 15.07 11.00
N PRO A 525 17.08 15.55 12.25
CA PRO A 525 16.08 16.56 12.63
C PRO A 525 16.28 17.90 11.91
N LEU A 526 17.41 18.12 11.25
CA LEU A 526 17.71 19.32 10.47
C LEU A 526 17.36 19.16 8.98
N ALA A 527 17.03 17.95 8.51
CA ALA A 527 16.64 17.75 7.13
C ALA A 527 15.34 18.52 6.84
N LEU A 528 15.39 19.39 5.84
CA LEU A 528 14.27 20.23 5.41
C LEU A 528 13.10 19.40 4.86
N ASP A 529 13.39 18.21 4.35
CA ASP A 529 12.40 17.27 3.85
C ASP A 529 12.01 16.25 4.94
N ASN A 530 10.76 16.37 5.40
CA ASN A 530 10.14 15.47 6.36
C ASN A 530 9.16 14.49 5.69
N SER A 531 9.34 14.24 4.38
CA SER A 531 8.55 13.26 3.66
C SER A 531 8.83 11.85 4.18
N PRO A 532 7.79 11.04 4.45
CA PRO A 532 7.95 9.62 4.79
C PRO A 532 8.77 8.87 3.75
N ARG A 533 9.72 8.04 4.19
CA ARG A 533 10.69 7.39 3.30
C ARG A 533 10.46 5.89 3.18
N VAL A 534 10.28 5.39 1.95
CA VAL A 534 10.19 3.95 1.68
C VAL A 534 11.49 3.23 2.05
N ALA A 535 12.63 3.89 1.86
CA ALA A 535 13.94 3.33 2.22
C ALA A 535 14.04 2.99 3.71
N SER A 536 13.43 3.78 4.61
CA SER A 536 13.40 3.51 6.05
C SER A 536 12.65 2.20 6.36
N LEU A 537 11.54 1.94 5.67
CA LEU A 537 10.74 0.71 5.83
C LEU A 537 11.56 -0.53 5.48
N LEU A 538 12.22 -0.50 4.31
CA LEU A 538 13.06 -1.59 3.84
C LEU A 538 14.25 -1.81 4.78
N MET A 539 14.87 -0.73 5.27
CA MET A 539 16.00 -0.82 6.18
C MET A 539 15.64 -1.48 7.52
N VAL A 540 14.49 -1.13 8.12
CA VAL A 540 14.00 -1.78 9.36
C VAL A 540 13.64 -3.24 9.10
N ARG A 541 12.93 -3.54 8.01
CA ARG A 541 12.57 -4.90 7.65
C ARG A 541 13.80 -5.79 7.47
N ASP A 542 14.77 -5.33 6.69
CA ASP A 542 16.02 -6.04 6.43
C ASP A 542 16.82 -6.28 7.72
N PHE A 543 16.85 -5.27 8.60
CA PHE A 543 17.47 -5.40 9.91
C PHE A 543 16.79 -6.48 10.75
N LEU A 544 15.46 -6.53 10.77
CA LEU A 544 14.70 -7.51 11.54
C LEU A 544 14.94 -8.94 11.03
N PHE A 545 14.98 -9.16 9.72
CA PHE A 545 15.35 -10.47 9.16
C PHE A 545 16.75 -10.92 9.61
N ARG A 546 17.74 -10.01 9.64
CA ARG A 546 19.09 -10.31 10.13
C ARG A 546 19.18 -10.56 11.64
N ARG A 547 18.10 -10.26 12.39
CA ARG A 547 17.97 -10.50 13.83
C ARG A 547 17.02 -11.65 14.15
N ASP A 548 16.84 -12.54 13.16
CA ASP A 548 16.02 -13.75 13.21
C ASP A 548 14.55 -13.48 13.58
N PHE A 549 14.04 -12.30 13.19
CA PHE A 549 12.61 -12.06 13.20
C PHE A 549 11.98 -12.61 11.93
N PHE A 550 10.95 -13.44 12.09
CA PHE A 550 10.13 -13.95 11.02
C PHE A 550 8.80 -14.51 11.58
N PRO A 551 7.64 -14.18 11.00
CA PRO A 551 7.45 -13.21 9.91
C PRO A 551 7.66 -11.76 10.37
N VAL A 552 7.94 -10.87 9.41
CA VAL A 552 8.00 -9.42 9.62
C VAL A 552 6.83 -8.78 8.86
N MET A 553 5.85 -8.28 9.59
CA MET A 553 4.65 -7.67 9.01
C MET A 553 4.72 -6.14 9.13
N LEU A 554 4.70 -5.43 7.99
CA LEU A 554 4.62 -3.97 7.95
C LEU A 554 3.14 -3.56 7.87
N ILE A 555 2.64 -2.86 8.90
CA ILE A 555 1.27 -2.34 8.90
C ILE A 555 1.32 -0.82 8.80
N ALA A 556 0.67 -0.27 7.79
CA ALA A 556 0.63 1.16 7.51
C ALA A 556 -0.77 1.74 7.66
N ASP A 557 -0.85 3.02 8.02
CA ASP A 557 -2.08 3.81 7.92
C ASP A 557 -2.41 4.02 6.43
N ALA A 558 -3.70 3.94 6.07
CA ALA A 558 -4.18 4.15 4.71
C ALA A 558 -3.71 5.47 4.06
N THR A 559 -3.43 6.50 4.86
CA THR A 559 -2.99 7.81 4.41
C THR A 559 -1.52 7.85 3.96
N LEU A 560 -0.69 6.88 4.38
CA LEU A 560 0.75 6.91 4.13
C LEU A 560 1.08 6.97 2.64
N ARG A 561 0.34 6.24 1.80
CA ARG A 561 0.51 6.19 0.33
C ARG A 561 0.51 7.56 -0.37
N PHE A 562 -0.13 8.57 0.21
CA PHE A 562 -0.22 9.90 -0.40
C PHE A 562 0.99 10.79 -0.10
N HIS A 563 1.76 10.44 0.93
CA HIS A 563 2.82 11.27 1.49
C HIS A 563 4.24 10.71 1.30
N VAL A 564 4.38 9.43 0.96
CA VAL A 564 5.68 8.80 0.74
C VAL A 564 6.47 9.44 -0.41
N ASP A 565 7.79 9.47 -0.27
CA ASP A 565 8.77 9.96 -1.24
C ASP A 565 8.70 9.20 -2.59
N ASP A 566 8.70 7.87 -2.54
CA ASP A 566 8.57 7.00 -3.71
C ASP A 566 7.24 6.24 -3.68
N LYS A 567 6.20 6.88 -4.24
CA LYS A 567 4.84 6.32 -4.33
C LYS A 567 4.79 5.01 -5.12
N ALA A 568 5.57 4.91 -6.21
CA ALA A 568 5.55 3.73 -7.07
C ALA A 568 6.13 2.52 -6.34
N ALA A 569 7.28 2.69 -5.67
CA ALA A 569 7.88 1.64 -4.85
C ALA A 569 6.96 1.24 -3.69
N TYR A 570 6.36 2.21 -2.99
CA TYR A 570 5.42 1.91 -1.90
C TYR A 570 4.22 1.10 -2.39
N LEU A 571 3.56 1.52 -3.48
CA LEU A 571 2.40 0.81 -4.03
C LEU A 571 2.78 -0.60 -4.48
N SER A 572 3.97 -0.80 -5.07
CA SER A 572 4.47 -2.13 -5.39
C SER A 572 4.63 -3.02 -4.16
N LEU A 573 5.07 -2.48 -3.01
CA LEU A 573 5.16 -3.23 -1.75
C LEU A 573 3.78 -3.60 -1.19
N VAL A 574 2.78 -2.74 -1.37
CA VAL A 574 1.37 -3.02 -1.00
C VAL A 574 0.78 -4.10 -1.91
N GLU A 575 0.94 -3.98 -3.22
CA GLU A 575 0.46 -4.96 -4.21
C GLU A 575 1.06 -6.36 -3.98
N ARG A 576 2.34 -6.42 -3.61
CA ARG A 576 3.04 -7.65 -3.26
C ARG A 576 2.64 -8.20 -1.89
N GLY A 577 1.83 -7.49 -1.10
CA GLY A 577 1.44 -7.91 0.25
C GLY A 577 2.55 -7.81 1.30
N ILE A 578 3.63 -7.09 1.02
CA ILE A 578 4.72 -6.84 1.98
C ILE A 578 4.29 -5.78 3.00
N ILE A 579 3.57 -4.75 2.55
CA ILE A 579 2.92 -3.75 3.39
C ILE A 579 1.42 -4.02 3.40
N ARG A 580 0.84 -4.14 4.59
CA ARG A 580 -0.60 -4.20 4.80
C ARG A 580 -1.12 -2.85 5.25
N GLU A 581 -1.90 -2.19 4.41
CA GLU A 581 -2.56 -0.96 4.81
C GLU A 581 -3.82 -1.25 5.62
N THR A 582 -4.07 -0.45 6.65
CA THR A 582 -5.34 -0.48 7.36
C THR A 582 -6.47 0.06 6.46
N PRO A 583 -7.72 -0.37 6.69
CA PRO A 583 -8.86 0.23 5.98
C PRO A 583 -8.96 1.74 6.27
N PRO A 584 -9.40 2.56 5.29
CA PRO A 584 -9.65 3.97 5.53
C PRO A 584 -10.64 4.19 6.68
N GLY A 585 -10.30 5.10 7.60
CA GLY A 585 -11.11 5.41 8.78
C GLY A 585 -10.91 4.46 9.97
N THR A 586 -10.09 3.42 9.84
CA THR A 586 -9.66 2.56 10.95
C THR A 586 -8.36 3.07 11.55
N SER A 587 -8.26 3.06 12.89
CA SER A 587 -7.02 3.41 13.58
C SER A 587 -5.93 2.36 13.30
N ALA A 588 -4.78 2.80 12.80
CA ALA A 588 -3.62 1.94 12.61
C ALA A 588 -3.13 1.36 13.94
N ASP A 589 -3.09 2.18 14.99
CA ASP A 589 -2.67 1.80 16.34
C ASP A 589 -3.51 0.65 16.92
N GLU A 590 -4.83 0.70 16.73
CA GLU A 590 -5.73 -0.39 17.13
C GLU A 590 -5.34 -1.70 16.46
N THR A 591 -5.15 -1.64 15.14
CA THR A 591 -4.82 -2.79 14.31
C THR A 591 -3.47 -3.37 14.71
N LEU A 592 -2.47 -2.52 14.95
CA LEU A 592 -1.14 -2.91 15.41
C LEU A 592 -1.22 -3.66 16.74
N ILE A 593 -1.94 -3.13 17.74
CA ILE A 593 -2.07 -3.74 19.07
C ILE A 593 -2.81 -5.08 18.99
N VAL A 594 -3.92 -5.14 18.24
CA VAL A 594 -4.71 -6.38 18.08
C VAL A 594 -3.86 -7.46 17.42
N GLU A 595 -3.24 -7.15 16.28
CA GLU A 595 -2.43 -8.13 15.53
C GLU A 595 -1.21 -8.59 16.33
N SER A 596 -0.55 -7.69 17.08
CA SER A 596 0.56 -8.07 17.96
C SER A 596 0.14 -9.03 19.05
N ARG A 597 -1.05 -8.85 19.64
CA ARG A 597 -1.56 -9.77 20.67
C ARG A 597 -1.97 -11.11 20.10
N GLU A 598 -2.68 -11.10 18.97
CA GLU A 598 -3.18 -12.34 18.35
C GLU A 598 -2.04 -13.23 17.83
N LYS A 599 -0.94 -12.63 17.38
CA LYS A 599 0.21 -13.35 16.83
C LYS A 599 1.36 -13.54 17.81
N ASP A 600 1.21 -13.09 19.05
CA ASP A 600 2.29 -13.01 20.05
C ASP A 600 3.57 -12.36 19.46
N ALA A 601 3.37 -11.26 18.73
CA ALA A 601 4.41 -10.59 17.98
C ALA A 601 4.98 -9.38 18.73
N THR A 602 6.29 -9.18 18.58
CA THR A 602 6.94 -7.96 19.07
C THR A 602 6.52 -6.77 18.21
N LEU A 603 6.00 -5.72 18.84
CA LEU A 603 5.61 -4.48 18.16
C LEU A 603 6.81 -3.54 18.04
N ILE A 604 7.14 -3.14 16.82
CA ILE A 604 8.22 -2.21 16.50
C ILE A 604 7.61 -0.84 16.21
N THR A 605 7.69 0.09 17.17
CA THR A 605 7.22 1.48 17.04
C THR A 605 7.88 2.39 18.07
N ASN A 606 8.11 3.65 17.72
CA ASN A 606 8.51 4.69 18.67
C ASN A 606 7.31 5.40 19.30
N ASP A 607 6.09 5.12 18.84
CA ASP A 607 4.90 5.74 19.40
C ASP A 607 4.56 5.19 20.78
N ARG A 608 4.12 6.11 21.64
CA ARG A 608 3.85 5.80 23.05
C ARG A 608 2.60 4.95 23.22
N LEU A 609 1.66 5.01 22.28
CA LEU A 609 0.36 4.33 22.30
C LEU A 609 -0.41 4.55 23.62
N SER A 610 -0.21 5.72 24.26
CA SER A 610 -0.69 5.98 25.62
C SER A 610 -2.21 6.02 25.73
N GLU A 611 -2.89 6.37 24.65
CA GLU A 611 -4.35 6.40 24.55
C GLU A 611 -5.00 5.00 24.62
N TRP A 612 -4.22 3.94 24.39
CA TRP A 612 -4.69 2.54 24.45
C TRP A 612 -4.49 1.89 25.83
N GLY A 613 -3.93 2.61 26.80
CA GLY A 613 -3.86 2.21 28.20
C GLY A 613 -3.34 0.79 28.44
N ASP A 614 -4.16 -0.05 29.10
CA ASP A 614 -3.79 -1.42 29.46
C ASP A 614 -3.62 -2.37 28.28
N ALA A 615 -4.26 -2.09 27.13
CA ALA A 615 -4.14 -2.93 25.95
C ALA A 615 -2.71 -2.89 25.39
N ALA A 616 -2.13 -1.70 25.31
CA ALA A 616 -0.75 -1.50 24.87
C ALA A 616 0.28 -2.06 25.87
N ARG A 617 0.00 -2.00 27.18
CA ARG A 617 0.90 -2.52 28.22
C ARG A 617 1.14 -4.04 28.16
N ARG A 618 0.26 -4.80 27.51
CA ARG A 618 0.36 -6.26 27.39
C ARG A 618 1.15 -6.72 26.16
N VAL A 619 1.59 -5.81 25.30
CA VAL A 619 2.35 -6.11 24.09
C VAL A 619 3.83 -5.85 24.34
N VAL A 620 4.69 -6.79 23.96
CA VAL A 620 6.14 -6.56 23.97
C VAL A 620 6.46 -5.53 22.87
N ARG A 621 6.95 -4.37 23.27
CA ARG A 621 7.29 -3.28 22.36
C ARG A 621 8.80 -3.03 22.34
N LEU A 622 9.32 -2.76 21.15
CA LEU A 622 10.66 -2.24 20.93
C LEU A 622 10.58 -0.95 20.11
N GLY A 623 11.26 0.08 20.59
CA GLY A 623 11.52 1.30 19.83
C GLY A 623 12.67 1.08 18.86
N PHE A 624 12.93 2.07 18.03
CA PHE A 624 14.01 2.01 17.06
C PHE A 624 14.65 3.37 16.84
N THR A 625 15.90 3.35 16.41
CA THR A 625 16.59 4.52 15.86
C THR A 625 17.07 4.18 14.46
N LEU A 626 16.90 5.12 13.54
CA LEU A 626 17.47 5.04 12.20
C LEU A 626 18.70 5.95 12.16
N THR A 627 19.77 5.44 11.58
CA THR A 627 20.99 6.20 11.27
C THR A 627 21.35 5.93 9.82
N PRO A 628 22.18 6.78 9.18
CA PRO A 628 22.72 6.47 7.85
C PRO A 628 23.44 5.11 7.81
N THR A 629 23.97 4.64 8.94
CA THR A 629 24.70 3.39 9.09
C THR A 629 23.82 2.17 9.39
N GLY A 630 22.53 2.35 9.69
CA GLY A 630 21.60 1.24 9.94
C GLY A 630 20.59 1.51 11.05
N VAL A 631 20.06 0.41 11.61
CA VAL A 631 18.96 0.40 12.58
C VAL A 631 19.45 -0.14 13.91
N ALA A 632 18.98 0.44 15.01
CA ALA A 632 19.12 -0.14 16.34
C ALA A 632 17.76 -0.21 17.03
N LEU A 633 17.48 -1.32 17.72
CA LEU A 633 16.27 -1.50 18.52
C LEU A 633 16.53 -1.08 19.96
N LEU A 634 15.54 -0.43 20.57
CA LEU A 634 15.58 0.06 21.94
C LEU A 634 14.47 -0.62 22.75
N PRO A 635 14.75 -1.16 23.95
CA PRO A 635 13.68 -1.56 24.86
C PRO A 635 12.88 -0.31 25.29
N THR A 636 11.54 -0.39 25.26
CA THR A 636 10.64 0.74 25.57
C THR A 636 9.90 0.62 26.88
#